data_AF-A0A2T2VRN8-F1
#
_entry.id   AF-A0A2T2VRN8-F1
#
_cell.length_a   1.000
_cell.length_b   1.000
_cell.length_c   1.000
_cell.angle_alpha   90.00
_cell.angle_beta   90.00
_cell.angle_gamma   90.00
#
_symmetry.space_group_name_H-M   'P 1'
#
loop_
_entity.id
_entity.type
_entity.pdbx_description
1 polymer ?
#
loop_
_entity_poly.entity_id
_entity_poly.type
_entity_poly.pdbx_seq_one_letter_code
_entity_poly.pdbx_strand_id
1 'polypeptide(L)'
;MAYQKLQVGLALEIVPFDYDIPNPAGPIFESISTVGTQSNVTTLTLIDANADFIKEGIKPGMVIKGGGANFTFALVSSVDSATQLTASVEDGYSWTEEYGYTIYAETTDGCVLYVGGTLAPNTPGFKIPIITASGSRVTLEGVLPGSFIPVQVRRVSARTPIVGEELKIVAFW
;
A
#
# COMPACT_ATOMS: atom_id res chain seq x y z
N MET A 1 -27.44 -23.32 10.91
CA MET A 1 -26.91 -22.26 10.04
C MET A 1 -25.40 -22.39 10.06
N ALA A 2 -24.76 -22.69 8.93
CA ALA A 2 -23.31 -22.69 8.88
C ALA A 2 -22.83 -21.24 9.06
N TYR A 3 -22.13 -20.96 10.16
CA TYR A 3 -21.43 -19.69 10.30
C TYR A 3 -20.28 -19.71 9.30
N GLN A 4 -20.42 -18.96 8.20
CA GLN A 4 -19.31 -18.75 7.28
C GLN A 4 -18.30 -17.83 7.97
N LYS A 5 -17.30 -18.43 8.61
CA LYS A 5 -16.16 -17.71 9.16
C LYS A 5 -15.16 -17.47 8.04
N LEU A 6 -14.79 -16.21 7.83
CA LEU A 6 -13.65 -15.87 6.99
C LEU A 6 -12.38 -16.39 7.70
N GLN A 7 -11.71 -17.39 7.11
CA GLN A 7 -10.52 -18.02 7.69
C GLN A 7 -9.24 -17.30 7.24
N VAL A 8 -9.19 -15.98 7.43
CA VAL A 8 -8.02 -15.15 7.09
C VAL A 8 -7.01 -15.17 8.25
N GLY A 9 -5.74 -15.39 7.92
CA GLY A 9 -4.63 -15.52 8.86
C GLY A 9 -3.63 -14.37 8.82
N LEU A 10 -3.59 -13.63 7.70
CA LEU A 10 -2.69 -12.50 7.51
C LEU A 10 -3.47 -11.23 7.14
N ALA A 11 -2.92 -10.09 7.55
CA ALA A 11 -3.53 -8.79 7.28
C ALA A 11 -2.46 -7.74 6.99
N LEU A 12 -2.79 -6.77 6.15
CA LEU A 12 -1.97 -5.60 5.87
C LEU A 12 -2.85 -4.37 5.72
N GLU A 13 -2.55 -3.30 6.47
CA GLU A 13 -3.18 -2.00 6.23
C GLU A 13 -2.68 -1.45 4.89
N ILE A 14 -3.63 -1.04 4.05
CA ILE A 14 -3.34 -0.45 2.75
C ILE A 14 -3.99 0.94 2.65
N VAL A 15 -3.27 1.85 2.04
CA VAL A 15 -3.82 3.07 1.47
C VAL A 15 -4.07 2.82 -0.03
N PRO A 16 -4.87 3.62 -0.72
CA PRO A 16 -5.00 3.52 -2.18
C PRO A 16 -3.71 3.94 -2.89
N PHE A 17 -3.26 3.16 -3.88
CA PHE A 17 -2.08 3.45 -4.72
C PHE A 17 -2.17 2.69 -6.05
N ASP A 18 -1.43 3.12 -7.07
CA ASP A 18 -1.55 2.56 -8.41
C ASP A 18 -0.66 1.34 -8.72
N TYR A 19 -0.15 0.65 -7.69
CA TYR A 19 0.61 -0.61 -7.80
C TYR A 19 -0.16 -1.79 -7.20
N ASP A 20 0.24 -3.03 -7.50
CA ASP A 20 -0.42 -4.21 -6.91
C ASP A 20 -0.12 -4.33 -5.42
N ILE A 21 -1.10 -4.84 -4.66
CA ILE A 21 -0.97 -5.02 -3.21
C ILE A 21 0.18 -6.00 -2.94
N PRO A 22 1.14 -5.65 -2.07
CA PRO A 22 2.25 -6.53 -1.75
C PRO A 22 1.79 -7.80 -1.04
N ASN A 23 2.55 -8.88 -1.17
CA ASN A 23 2.32 -10.13 -0.46
C ASN A 23 3.02 -10.07 0.91
N PRO A 24 2.29 -9.94 2.04
CA PRO A 24 2.92 -9.87 3.36
C PRO A 24 3.50 -11.22 3.85
N ALA A 25 3.18 -12.33 3.19
CA ALA A 25 3.76 -13.65 3.50
C ALA A 25 5.09 -13.93 2.78
N GLY A 26 5.42 -13.11 1.77
CA GLY A 26 6.60 -13.26 0.94
C GLY A 26 7.87 -12.74 1.62
N PRO A 27 9.02 -12.79 0.91
CA PRO A 27 10.26 -12.20 1.39
C PRO A 27 10.10 -10.68 1.59
N ILE A 28 10.55 -10.21 2.75
CA ILE A 28 10.53 -8.79 3.10
C ILE A 28 11.93 -8.33 3.54
N PHE A 29 12.19 -7.05 3.34
CA PHE A 29 13.29 -6.34 3.96
C PHE A 29 12.72 -5.22 4.83
N GLU A 30 13.08 -5.19 6.10
CA GLU A 30 12.62 -4.17 7.05
C GLU A 30 13.80 -3.32 7.53
N SER A 31 13.60 -2.01 7.58
CA SER A 31 14.54 -1.10 8.20
C SER A 31 13.82 -0.11 9.09
N ILE A 32 14.47 0.26 10.19
CA ILE A 32 14.05 1.31 11.12
C ILE A 32 14.79 2.63 10.87
N SER A 33 15.73 2.63 9.93
CA SER A 33 16.65 3.72 9.63
C SER A 33 16.24 4.33 8.29
N THR A 34 15.79 5.58 8.27
CA THR A 34 15.56 6.25 7.00
C THR A 34 15.81 7.74 7.07
N VAL A 35 16.48 8.26 6.04
CA VAL A 35 16.38 9.65 5.61
C VAL A 35 15.89 9.60 4.17
N GLY A 36 14.58 9.48 3.99
CA GLY A 36 13.95 9.53 2.67
C GLY A 36 13.75 10.98 2.26
N THR A 37 14.54 11.49 1.32
CA THR A 37 14.32 12.83 0.79
C THR A 37 13.48 12.72 -0.47
N GLN A 38 12.27 13.30 -0.43
CA GLN A 38 11.49 13.47 -1.65
C GLN A 38 12.22 14.47 -2.55
N SER A 39 12.76 13.98 -3.67
CA SER A 39 13.53 14.82 -4.58
C SER A 39 12.63 15.58 -5.56
N ASN A 40 11.42 15.07 -5.85
CA ASN A 40 10.36 15.68 -6.65
C ASN A 40 9.00 15.08 -6.26
N VAL A 41 7.88 15.70 -6.67
CA VAL A 41 6.52 15.35 -6.20
C VAL A 41 6.16 13.85 -6.37
N THR A 42 6.71 13.17 -7.37
CA THR A 42 6.44 11.74 -7.67
C THR A 42 7.67 10.83 -7.52
N THR A 43 8.80 11.35 -7.05
CA THR A 43 10.06 10.58 -6.96
C THR A 43 10.68 10.72 -5.58
N LEU A 44 10.92 9.58 -4.96
CA LEU A 44 11.55 9.43 -3.67
C LEU A 44 12.98 8.93 -3.86
N THR A 45 13.94 9.61 -3.24
CA THR A 45 15.28 9.07 -3.05
C THR A 45 15.34 8.54 -1.63
N LEU A 46 15.46 7.22 -1.48
CA LEU A 46 15.58 6.58 -0.19
C LEU A 46 17.05 6.31 0.10
N ILE A 47 17.54 6.91 1.18
CA ILE A 47 18.92 6.76 1.64
C ILE A 47 18.87 6.10 3.02
N ASP A 48 19.53 4.95 3.14
CA ASP A 48 19.67 4.22 4.39
C ASP A 48 21.12 3.74 4.55
N ALA A 49 21.88 4.46 5.38
CA ALA A 49 23.31 4.19 5.60
C ALA A 49 23.58 2.84 6.27
N ASN A 50 22.56 2.21 6.86
CA ASN A 50 22.68 0.92 7.54
C ASN A 50 22.22 -0.26 6.67
N ALA A 51 21.64 0.00 5.50
CA ALA A 51 21.17 -1.03 4.58
C ALA A 51 22.24 -1.43 3.55
N ASP A 52 22.08 -2.62 2.98
CA ASP A 52 22.78 -3.07 1.78
C ASP A 52 21.77 -3.62 0.77
N PHE A 53 21.10 -2.73 0.04
CA PHE A 53 20.05 -3.06 -0.93
C PHE A 53 20.51 -4.05 -2.01
N ILE A 54 21.80 -4.04 -2.36
CA ILE A 54 22.35 -4.94 -3.37
C ILE A 54 22.45 -6.36 -2.79
N LYS A 55 23.01 -6.49 -1.58
CA LYS A 55 23.16 -7.79 -0.91
C LYS A 55 21.82 -8.39 -0.49
N GLU A 56 20.89 -7.56 -0.06
CA GLU A 56 19.52 -7.96 0.28
C GLU A 56 18.67 -8.27 -0.97
N GLY A 57 19.23 -8.09 -2.17
CA GLY A 57 18.61 -8.50 -3.42
C GLY A 57 17.42 -7.63 -3.82
N ILE A 58 17.37 -6.38 -3.35
CA ILE A 58 16.35 -5.41 -3.73
C ILE A 58 16.47 -5.10 -5.22
N LYS A 59 15.32 -5.06 -5.90
CA LYS A 59 15.25 -4.88 -7.36
C LYS A 59 14.14 -3.90 -7.73
N PRO A 60 14.24 -3.26 -8.91
CA PRO A 60 13.12 -2.53 -9.48
C PRO A 60 11.85 -3.38 -9.54
N GLY A 61 10.70 -2.76 -9.24
CA GLY A 61 9.39 -3.42 -9.21
C GLY A 61 8.97 -3.96 -7.83
N MET A 62 9.84 -3.93 -6.83
CA MET A 62 9.46 -4.23 -5.45
C MET A 62 8.67 -3.08 -4.83
N VAL A 63 7.75 -3.38 -3.91
CA VAL A 63 6.86 -2.40 -3.29
C VAL A 63 7.40 -2.01 -1.92
N ILE A 64 7.57 -0.72 -1.69
CA ILE A 64 7.99 -0.16 -0.40
C ILE A 64 6.76 0.35 0.33
N LYS A 65 6.59 -0.02 1.59
CA LYS A 65 5.62 0.55 2.51
C LYS A 65 6.35 1.43 3.51
N GLY A 66 5.92 2.69 3.62
CA GLY A 66 6.36 3.57 4.70
C GLY A 66 5.88 3.10 6.06
N GLY A 67 6.66 3.43 7.09
CA GLY A 67 6.23 3.34 8.48
C GLY A 67 5.38 4.54 8.89
N GLY A 68 4.93 4.53 10.15
CA GLY A 68 4.14 5.60 10.74
C GLY A 68 2.64 5.51 10.45
N ALA A 69 1.88 6.41 11.05
CA ALA A 69 0.40 6.41 10.96
C ALA A 69 -0.14 6.94 9.61
N ASN A 70 0.65 7.75 8.91
CA ASN A 70 0.32 8.35 7.61
C ASN A 70 1.24 7.81 6.51
N PHE A 71 1.44 6.49 6.50
CA PHE A 71 2.30 5.87 5.52
C PHE A 71 1.73 5.95 4.11
N THR A 72 2.62 5.81 3.13
CA THR A 72 2.27 5.59 1.73
C THR A 72 3.03 4.39 1.17
N PHE A 73 2.73 4.03 -0.07
CA PHE A 73 3.49 3.04 -0.83
C PHE A 73 4.33 3.71 -1.91
N ALA A 74 5.49 3.13 -2.18
CA ALA A 74 6.31 3.44 -3.35
C ALA A 74 6.64 2.16 -4.12
N LEU A 75 7.07 2.33 -5.37
CA LEU A 75 7.64 1.26 -6.17
C LEU A 75 9.13 1.53 -6.38
N VAL A 76 9.99 0.55 -6.11
CA VAL A 76 11.42 0.67 -6.41
C VAL A 76 11.59 0.85 -7.92
N SER A 77 12.24 1.95 -8.32
CA SER A 77 12.55 2.28 -9.72
C SER A 77 13.96 1.87 -10.10
N SER A 78 14.93 2.15 -9.22
CA SER A 78 16.34 1.75 -9.37
C SER A 78 17.00 1.56 -8.02
N VAL A 79 18.03 0.71 -7.97
CA VAL A 79 18.96 0.63 -6.85
C VAL A 79 20.24 1.33 -7.30
N ASP A 80 20.55 2.47 -6.69
CA ASP A 80 21.61 3.36 -7.14
C ASP A 80 22.96 3.02 -6.47
N SER A 81 22.90 2.48 -5.24
CA SER A 81 24.04 1.91 -4.52
C SER A 81 23.58 0.95 -3.42
N ALA A 82 24.51 0.39 -2.64
CA ALA A 82 24.18 -0.45 -1.48
C ALA A 82 23.27 0.28 -0.48
N THR A 83 23.43 1.60 -0.31
CA THR A 83 22.72 2.38 0.71
C THR A 83 21.70 3.36 0.13
N GLN A 84 21.47 3.32 -1.19
CA GLN A 84 20.60 4.27 -1.88
C GLN A 84 19.78 3.61 -2.98
N LEU A 85 18.49 3.93 -3.02
CA LEU A 85 17.60 3.57 -4.11
C LEU A 85 16.72 4.76 -4.49
N THR A 86 16.22 4.72 -5.72
CA THR A 86 15.19 5.64 -6.20
C THR A 86 13.88 4.88 -6.35
N ALA A 87 12.79 5.46 -5.86
CA ALA A 87 11.46 4.89 -5.92
C ALA A 87 10.45 5.89 -6.47
N SER A 88 9.40 5.41 -7.14
CA SER A 88 8.26 6.23 -7.55
C SER A 88 7.19 6.21 -6.46
N VAL A 89 6.71 7.40 -6.11
CA VAL A 89 5.59 7.62 -5.18
C VAL A 89 4.43 8.26 -5.92
N GLU A 90 3.22 8.06 -5.40
CA GLU A 90 2.02 8.70 -5.93
C GLU A 90 2.05 10.21 -5.66
N ASP A 91 1.49 10.99 -6.59
CA ASP A 91 1.44 12.45 -6.50
C ASP A 91 0.68 12.91 -5.24
N GLY A 92 1.19 13.96 -4.58
CA GLY A 92 0.59 14.52 -3.37
C GLY A 92 0.87 13.75 -2.07
N TYR A 93 1.61 12.64 -2.10
CA TYR A 93 2.11 11.98 -0.89
C TYR A 93 3.51 12.46 -0.53
N SER A 94 3.74 12.75 0.75
CA SER A 94 5.07 13.07 1.29
C SER A 94 5.53 11.94 2.21
N TRP A 95 6.73 11.43 1.96
CA TRP A 95 7.38 10.50 2.88
C TRP A 95 8.12 11.32 3.92
N THR A 96 7.62 11.34 5.16
CA THR A 96 8.31 12.04 6.24
C THR A 96 9.39 11.15 6.84
N GLU A 97 10.56 11.75 7.10
CA GLU A 97 11.83 11.09 7.42
C GLU A 97 11.84 10.30 8.75
N GLU A 98 10.78 10.33 9.56
CA GLU A 98 10.84 9.85 10.95
C GLU A 98 10.45 8.37 11.12
N TYR A 99 10.10 7.66 10.04
CA TYR A 99 9.62 6.29 10.15
C TYR A 99 10.45 5.31 9.30
N GLY A 100 10.61 4.09 9.82
CA GLY A 100 11.17 2.95 9.09
C GLY A 100 10.35 2.59 7.86
N TYR A 101 10.75 1.56 7.14
CA TYR A 101 10.06 1.07 5.95
C TYR A 101 10.19 -0.45 5.82
N THR A 102 9.25 -1.03 5.08
CA THR A 102 9.27 -2.44 4.70
C THR A 102 9.22 -2.54 3.18
N ILE A 103 10.18 -3.24 2.57
CA ILE A 103 10.16 -3.57 1.14
C ILE A 103 9.63 -5.00 0.99
N TYR A 104 8.62 -5.18 0.17
CA TYR A 104 8.03 -6.46 -0.19
C TYR A 104 8.54 -6.89 -1.57
N ALA A 105 9.09 -8.09 -1.64
CA ALA A 105 9.66 -8.63 -2.88
C ALA A 105 8.59 -9.12 -3.87
N GLU A 106 7.39 -9.42 -3.38
CA GLU A 106 6.31 -10.06 -4.13
C GLU A 106 5.00 -9.31 -3.96
N THR A 107 4.11 -9.47 -4.94
CA THR A 107 2.72 -9.01 -4.88
C THR A 107 1.77 -10.20 -4.74
N THR A 108 0.54 -9.94 -4.30
CA THR A 108 -0.46 -11.01 -4.14
C THR A 108 -1.28 -11.23 -5.42
N ASP A 109 -1.74 -12.46 -5.63
CA ASP A 109 -2.74 -12.81 -6.66
C ASP A 109 -4.15 -12.32 -6.29
N GLY A 110 -4.40 -11.98 -5.03
CA GLY A 110 -5.69 -11.43 -4.58
C GLY A 110 -5.87 -11.47 -3.07
N CYS A 111 -6.55 -10.46 -2.54
CA CYS A 111 -6.97 -10.38 -1.14
C CYS A 111 -8.44 -9.97 -1.04
N VAL A 112 -9.06 -10.25 0.11
CA VAL A 112 -10.35 -9.64 0.46
C VAL A 112 -10.12 -8.39 1.28
N LEU A 113 -10.99 -7.39 1.12
CA LEU A 113 -10.83 -6.10 1.78
C LEU A 113 -11.81 -5.94 2.93
N TYR A 114 -11.34 -5.40 4.04
CA TYR A 114 -12.16 -4.72 5.01
C TYR A 114 -12.03 -3.22 4.82
N VAL A 115 -13.16 -2.53 4.81
CA VAL A 115 -13.24 -1.09 4.61
C VAL A 115 -13.75 -0.45 5.88
N GLY A 116 -12.95 0.44 6.46
CA GLY A 116 -13.26 1.23 7.64
C GLY A 116 -12.99 2.72 7.43
N GLY A 117 -12.97 3.45 8.55
CA GLY A 117 -12.75 4.90 8.57
C GLY A 117 -14.06 5.70 8.64
N THR A 118 -14.01 6.95 8.21
CA THR A 118 -15.10 7.93 8.38
C THR A 118 -15.52 8.49 7.02
N LEU A 119 -16.83 8.53 6.75
CA LEU A 119 -17.37 9.14 5.55
C LEU A 119 -17.40 10.66 5.68
N ALA A 120 -17.12 11.37 4.59
CA ALA A 120 -17.40 12.80 4.52
C ALA A 120 -18.90 13.08 4.73
N PRO A 121 -19.28 14.22 5.33
CA PRO A 121 -20.67 14.60 5.54
C PRO A 121 -21.50 14.53 4.24
N ASN A 122 -22.72 14.01 4.33
CA ASN A 122 -23.66 13.87 3.20
C ASN A 122 -23.18 12.96 2.05
N THR A 123 -22.22 12.05 2.31
CA THR A 123 -21.76 11.08 1.31
C THR A 123 -22.44 9.73 1.51
N PRO A 124 -22.95 9.05 0.45
CA PRO A 124 -23.65 7.78 0.59
C PRO A 124 -22.74 6.57 0.91
N GLY A 125 -21.41 6.74 0.82
CA GLY A 125 -20.42 5.70 1.04
C GLY A 125 -19.13 6.01 0.27
N PHE A 126 -18.08 5.24 0.53
CA PHE A 126 -16.84 5.34 -0.21
C PHE A 126 -17.01 4.91 -1.66
N LYS A 127 -16.24 5.55 -2.54
CA LYS A 127 -16.00 5.09 -3.91
C LYS A 127 -14.60 4.52 -3.99
N ILE A 128 -14.49 3.22 -4.21
CA ILE A 128 -13.21 2.50 -4.14
C ILE A 128 -12.93 1.87 -5.51
N PRO A 129 -12.04 2.46 -6.32
CA PRO A 129 -11.61 1.86 -7.57
C PRO A 129 -10.67 0.69 -7.27
N ILE A 130 -11.01 -0.49 -7.80
CA ILE A 130 -10.24 -1.72 -7.61
C ILE A 130 -9.86 -2.35 -8.96
N ILE A 131 -8.80 -3.13 -8.92
CA ILE A 131 -8.52 -4.14 -9.93
C ILE A 131 -8.69 -5.50 -9.28
N THR A 132 -9.57 -6.33 -9.83
CA THR A 132 -9.78 -7.69 -9.34
C THR A 132 -8.56 -8.57 -9.62
N ALA A 133 -8.46 -9.71 -8.94
CA ALA A 133 -7.45 -10.74 -9.22
C ALA A 133 -7.35 -11.10 -10.71
N SER A 134 -8.50 -11.15 -11.40
CA SER A 134 -8.60 -11.42 -12.84
C SER A 134 -8.24 -10.23 -13.76
N GLY A 135 -7.87 -9.08 -13.19
CA GLY A 135 -7.48 -7.88 -13.95
C GLY A 135 -8.63 -6.95 -14.35
N SER A 136 -9.86 -7.20 -13.90
CA SER A 136 -11.01 -6.35 -14.22
C SER A 136 -10.98 -5.06 -13.39
N ARG A 137 -11.11 -3.91 -14.06
CA ARG A 137 -11.17 -2.60 -13.41
C ARG A 137 -12.61 -2.27 -13.08
N VAL A 138 -12.93 -2.12 -11.79
CA VAL A 138 -14.28 -1.88 -11.30
C VAL A 138 -14.23 -0.84 -10.18
N THR A 139 -15.24 0.02 -10.10
CA THR A 139 -15.40 0.94 -8.97
C THR A 139 -16.50 0.40 -8.07
N LEU A 140 -16.16 0.12 -6.82
CA LEU A 140 -17.16 -0.18 -5.79
C LEU A 140 -17.76 1.15 -5.33
N GLU A 141 -19.09 1.27 -5.40
CA GLU A 141 -19.81 2.46 -4.97
C GLU A 141 -20.64 2.18 -3.71
N GLY A 142 -20.82 3.20 -2.88
CA GLY A 142 -21.67 3.11 -1.70
C GLY A 142 -21.11 2.19 -0.61
N VAL A 143 -19.79 2.00 -0.56
CA VAL A 143 -19.16 1.13 0.44
C VAL A 143 -19.18 1.84 1.79
N LEU A 144 -19.86 1.26 2.78
CA LEU A 144 -19.94 1.81 4.13
C LEU A 144 -18.74 1.38 4.99
N PRO A 145 -18.26 2.19 5.95
CA PRO A 145 -17.33 1.72 6.97
C PRO A 145 -17.85 0.50 7.71
N GLY A 146 -16.97 -0.45 8.02
CA GLY A 146 -17.32 -1.76 8.59
C GLY A 146 -17.63 -2.85 7.56
N SER A 147 -17.55 -2.55 6.26
CA SER A 147 -17.89 -3.51 5.20
C SER A 147 -16.74 -4.46 4.89
N PHE A 148 -17.06 -5.74 4.73
CA PHE A 148 -16.19 -6.71 4.06
C PHE A 148 -16.56 -6.81 2.59
N ILE A 149 -15.55 -6.80 1.72
CA ILE A 149 -15.72 -6.90 0.27
C ILE A 149 -15.41 -8.34 -0.14
N PRO A 150 -16.42 -9.13 -0.56
CA PRO A 150 -16.26 -10.54 -0.95
C PRO A 150 -15.75 -10.66 -2.40
N VAL A 151 -14.73 -9.88 -2.75
CA VAL A 151 -14.10 -9.87 -4.07
C VAL A 151 -12.60 -10.07 -3.87
N GLN A 152 -11.99 -10.90 -4.70
CA GLN A 152 -10.53 -11.02 -4.75
C GLN A 152 -9.96 -9.80 -5.46
N VAL A 153 -9.29 -8.93 -4.71
CA VAL A 153 -8.73 -7.67 -5.16
C VAL A 153 -7.22 -7.78 -5.24
N ARG A 154 -6.64 -7.40 -6.38
CA ARG A 154 -5.20 -7.31 -6.58
C ARG A 154 -4.66 -5.90 -6.30
N ARG A 155 -5.49 -4.87 -6.54
CA ARG A 155 -5.10 -3.46 -6.40
C ARG A 155 -6.28 -2.61 -5.94
N VAL A 156 -6.01 -1.63 -5.08
CA VAL A 156 -6.91 -0.51 -4.81
C VAL A 156 -6.26 0.74 -5.38
N SER A 157 -6.78 1.21 -6.51
CA SER A 157 -6.20 2.34 -7.26
C SER A 157 -6.21 3.63 -6.45
N ALA A 158 -5.23 4.48 -6.73
CA ALA A 158 -5.15 5.81 -6.15
C ALA A 158 -6.46 6.58 -6.42
N ARG A 159 -6.85 7.41 -5.47
CA ARG A 159 -7.97 8.33 -5.65
C ARG A 159 -7.68 9.64 -4.94
N THR A 160 -8.30 10.70 -5.43
CA THR A 160 -8.27 12.00 -4.77
C THR A 160 -8.91 11.89 -3.38
N PRO A 161 -8.20 12.24 -2.30
CA PRO A 161 -8.79 12.33 -0.96
C PRO A 161 -9.97 13.29 -0.94
N ILE A 162 -11.04 12.92 -0.24
CA ILE A 162 -12.22 13.76 -0.07
C ILE A 162 -12.14 14.44 1.30
N VAL A 163 -12.39 15.75 1.36
CA VAL A 163 -12.32 16.51 2.61
C VAL A 163 -13.36 15.99 3.60
N GLY A 164 -12.93 15.69 4.83
CA GLY A 164 -13.77 15.11 5.87
C GLY A 164 -13.98 13.60 5.75
N GLU A 165 -13.35 12.96 4.76
CA GLU A 165 -13.29 11.52 4.60
C GLU A 165 -11.96 10.97 5.11
N GLU A 166 -12.02 9.89 5.88
CA GLU A 166 -10.86 9.07 6.21
C GLU A 166 -11.16 7.65 5.75
N LEU A 167 -10.46 7.17 4.71
CA LEU A 167 -10.59 5.77 4.31
C LEU A 167 -9.47 4.94 4.93
N LYS A 168 -9.87 3.89 5.63
CA LYS A 168 -8.96 2.86 6.13
C LYS A 168 -9.30 1.55 5.43
N ILE A 169 -8.34 0.90 4.81
CA ILE A 169 -8.53 -0.41 4.21
C ILE A 169 -7.54 -1.38 4.81
N VAL A 170 -8.03 -2.58 5.14
CA VAL A 170 -7.19 -3.70 5.53
C VAL A 170 -7.39 -4.82 4.54
N ALA A 171 -6.31 -5.23 3.88
CA ALA A 171 -6.27 -6.41 3.03
C ALA A 171 -6.08 -7.66 3.91
N PHE A 172 -6.83 -8.71 3.62
CA PHE A 172 -6.80 -9.98 4.34
C PHE A 172 -6.57 -11.16 3.38
N TRP A 173 -5.79 -12.13 3.87
CA TRP A 173 -5.48 -13.41 3.20
C TRP A 173 -5.73 -14.58 4.14
#